data_AF-A0A6P2CHY0-F1
#
_entry.id   AF-A0A6P2CHY0-F1
#
_cell.length_a   1.000
_cell.length_b   1.000
_cell.length_c   1.000
_cell.angle_alpha   90.00
_cell.angle_beta   90.00
_cell.angle_gamma   90.00
#
_symmetry.space_group_name_H-M   'P 1'
#
loop_
_entity.id
_entity.type
_entity.pdbx_description
1 polymer ?
#
loop_
_entity_poly.entity_id
_entity_poly.type
_entity_poly.pdbx_seq_one_letter_code
_entity_poly.pdbx_strand_id
1 'polypeptide(L)'
;MREACRDWILDQLTSPGSAQFGEMELTEKTREIWNEDMTERLTFTHTVSSWVDSQNSFGALVRTNFGCDMRYDPETGKGDAIWRITDDK
;
A
#
# COMPACT_ATOMS: atom_id res chain seq x y z
N MET A 1 -6.76 -6.81 -1.59
CA MET A 1 -5.84 -5.66 -1.40
C MET A 1 -4.77 -5.93 -0.35
N ARG A 2 -5.12 -6.30 0.90
CA ARG A 2 -4.13 -6.65 1.93
C ARG A 2 -3.14 -7.74 1.48
N GLU A 3 -3.65 -8.80 0.85
CA GLU A 3 -2.82 -9.90 0.33
C GLU A 3 -1.88 -9.44 -0.78
N ALA A 4 -2.38 -8.77 -1.83
CA ALA A 4 -1.53 -8.24 -2.91
C ALA A 4 -0.45 -7.27 -2.40
N CYS A 5 -0.78 -6.45 -1.39
CA CYS A 5 0.18 -5.58 -0.72
C CYS A 5 1.26 -6.40 0.01
N ARG A 6 0.87 -7.44 0.73
CA ARG A 6 1.78 -8.35 1.43
C ARG A 6 2.71 -9.07 0.45
N ASP A 7 2.17 -9.57 -0.66
CA ASP A 7 2.94 -10.30 -1.68
C ASP A 7 3.98 -9.39 -2.32
N TRP A 8 3.59 -8.15 -2.67
CA TRP A 8 4.52 -7.15 -3.18
C TRP A 8 5.67 -6.88 -2.19
N ILE A 9 5.37 -6.75 -0.89
CA ILE A 9 6.38 -6.56 0.14
C ILE A 9 7.30 -7.77 0.24
N LEU A 10 6.75 -8.98 0.27
CA LEU A 10 7.55 -10.21 0.33
C LEU A 10 8.57 -10.30 -0.80
N ASP A 11 8.20 -9.87 -2.01
CA ASP A 11 9.10 -9.82 -3.17
C ASP A 11 10.24 -8.81 -3.02
N GLN A 12 10.09 -7.80 -2.14
CA GLN A 12 11.15 -6.82 -1.86
C GLN A 12 12.12 -7.27 -0.76
N LEU A 13 11.78 -8.29 0.03
CA LEU A 13 12.58 -8.66 1.20
C LEU A 13 13.76 -9.57 0.82
N THR A 14 14.92 -9.31 1.43
CA THR A 14 16.11 -10.18 1.29
C THR A 14 15.87 -11.58 1.84
N SER A 15 15.09 -11.70 2.91
CA SER A 15 14.76 -12.98 3.55
C SER A 15 13.24 -13.09 3.80
N PRO A 16 12.44 -13.35 2.75
CA PRO A 16 10.98 -13.39 2.85
C PRO A 16 10.48 -14.45 3.84
N GLY A 17 11.20 -15.57 3.97
CA GLY A 17 10.86 -16.65 4.91
C GLY A 17 11.03 -16.28 6.39
N SER A 18 11.74 -15.19 6.69
CA SER A 18 11.86 -14.65 8.06
C SER A 18 10.84 -13.55 8.38
N ALA A 19 10.04 -13.15 7.40
CA ALA A 19 9.18 -11.97 7.49
C ALA A 19 8.04 -12.18 8.49
N GLN A 20 7.90 -11.23 9.44
CA GLN A 20 6.78 -11.14 10.36
C GLN A 20 6.07 -9.81 10.16
N PHE A 21 4.78 -9.88 9.82
CA PHE A 21 3.98 -8.69 9.53
C PHE A 21 3.19 -8.26 10.76
N GLY A 22 3.10 -6.96 10.97
CA GLY A 22 2.13 -6.37 11.88
C GLY A 22 0.69 -6.50 11.38
N GLU A 23 -0.24 -6.08 12.23
CA GLU A 23 -1.63 -5.90 11.80
C GLU A 23 -1.70 -4.84 10.68
N MET A 24 -2.45 -5.14 9.62
CA MET A 24 -2.60 -4.25 8.48
C MET A 24 -3.84 -3.39 8.61
N GLU A 25 -3.64 -2.10 8.83
CA GLU A 25 -4.71 -1.11 8.86
C GLU A 25 -5.19 -0.83 7.43
N LEU A 26 -6.51 -0.82 7.24
CA LEU A 26 -7.15 -0.43 5.99
C LEU A 26 -7.92 0.87 6.23
N THR A 27 -7.53 1.93 5.52
CA THR A 27 -8.24 3.20 5.51
C THR A 27 -8.91 3.40 4.15
N GLU A 28 -10.16 3.84 4.15
CA GLU A 28 -10.91 4.14 2.93
C GLU A 28 -11.25 5.64 2.91
N LYS A 29 -11.08 6.26 1.74
CA LYS A 29 -11.38 7.68 1.53
C LYS A 29 -12.09 7.86 0.20
N THR A 30 -13.22 8.56 0.24
CA THR A 30 -13.88 9.08 -0.96
C THR A 30 -13.46 10.52 -1.16
N ARG A 31 -13.10 10.88 -2.39
CA ARG A 31 -12.76 12.24 -2.78
C ARG A 31 -13.65 12.67 -3.93
N GLU A 32 -14.31 13.81 -3.75
CA GLU A 32 -14.95 14.54 -4.84
C GLU A 32 -13.87 15.35 -5.58
N ILE A 33 -13.82 15.17 -6.88
CA ILE A 33 -12.94 15.91 -7.81
C ILE A 33 -13.87 16.62 -8.79
N TRP A 34 -13.62 17.91 -9.01
CA TRP A 34 -14.30 18.67 -10.04
C TRP A 34 -13.47 18.64 -11.30
N ASN A 35 -14.05 18.15 -12.40
CA ASN A 35 -13.42 18.20 -13.71
C ASN A 35 -13.45 19.64 -14.27
N GLU A 36 -12.65 19.92 -15.29
CA GLU A 36 -12.59 21.25 -15.95
C GLU A 36 -13.94 21.67 -16.57
N ASP A 37 -14.80 20.71 -16.89
CA ASP A 37 -16.15 20.91 -17.41
C ASP A 37 -17.21 21.11 -16.30
N MET A 38 -16.78 21.26 -15.03
CA MET A 38 -17.63 21.36 -13.84
C MET A 38 -18.51 20.13 -13.58
N THR A 39 -18.19 18.98 -14.16
CA THR A 39 -18.79 17.70 -13.73
C THR A 39 -18.14 17.24 -12.42
N GLU A 40 -18.99 16.77 -11.50
CA GLU A 40 -18.55 16.10 -10.28
C GLU A 40 -18.07 14.70 -10.64
N ARG A 41 -16.88 14.34 -10.15
CA ARG A 41 -16.29 13.02 -10.32
C ARG A 41 -15.84 12.47 -8.97
N LEU A 42 -16.27 11.26 -8.66
CA LEU A 42 -15.88 10.58 -7.43
C LEU A 42 -14.62 9.74 -7.65
N THR A 43 -13.69 9.78 -6.70
CA THR A 43 -12.55 8.86 -6.66
C THR A 43 -12.48 8.20 -5.30
N PHE A 44 -12.31 6.88 -5.29
CA PHE A 44 -12.10 6.10 -4.09
C PHE A 44 -10.61 5.83 -3.90
N THR A 45 -10.11 6.01 -2.69
CA THR A 45 -8.76 5.63 -2.30
C THR A 45 -8.85 4.65 -1.13
N HIS A 46 -8.30 3.46 -1.32
CA HIS A 46 -8.03 2.53 -0.24
C HIS A 46 -6.54 2.60 0.08
N THR A 47 -6.18 2.66 1.35
CA THR A 47 -4.80 2.66 1.82
C THR A 47 -4.63 1.51 2.80
N VAL A 48 -3.68 0.62 2.52
CA VAL A 48 -3.20 -0.38 3.48
C VAL A 48 -1.86 0.09 4.01
N SER A 49 -1.69 0.13 5.33
CA SER A 49 -0.40 0.45 5.97
C SER A 49 -0.09 -0.52 7.09
N SER A 50 1.19 -0.86 7.23
CA SER A 50 1.68 -1.70 8.32
C SER A 50 3.21 -1.67 8.38
N TRP A 51 3.78 -2.59 9.13
CA TRP A 51 5.21 -2.84 9.24
C TRP A 51 5.53 -4.32 9.03
N VAL A 52 6.75 -4.60 8.61
CA VAL A 52 7.30 -5.95 8.50
C VAL A 52 8.68 -6.01 9.16
N ASP A 53 8.88 -7.02 10.00
CA ASP A 53 10.19 -7.37 10.53
C ASP A 53 10.79 -8.49 9.68
N SER A 54 12.01 -8.31 9.16
CA SER A 54 12.70 -9.35 8.39
C SER A 54 14.21 -9.28 8.55
N GLN A 55 14.89 -10.40 8.33
CA GLN A 55 16.35 -10.45 8.38
C GLN A 55 16.97 -9.83 7.13
N ASN A 56 17.96 -8.96 7.32
CA ASN A 56 18.83 -8.50 6.24
C ASN A 56 19.95 -9.52 5.94
N SER A 57 20.82 -9.21 4.98
CA SER A 57 21.95 -10.08 4.57
C SER A 57 22.98 -10.34 5.67
N PHE A 58 22.96 -9.58 6.76
CA PHE A 58 23.84 -9.76 7.92
C PHE A 58 23.17 -10.54 9.07
N GLY A 59 21.94 -11.03 8.87
CA GLY A 59 21.17 -11.75 9.88
C GLY A 59 20.56 -10.85 10.97
N ALA A 60 20.65 -9.53 10.82
CA ALA A 60 20.01 -8.59 11.75
C ALA A 60 18.52 -8.44 11.40
N LEU A 61 17.66 -8.43 12.43
CA LEU A 61 16.24 -8.16 12.28
C LEU A 61 16.02 -6.66 12.08
N VAL A 62 15.39 -6.29 10.96
CA VAL A 62 15.07 -4.90 10.62
C VAL A 62 13.56 -4.77 10.47
N ARG A 63 13.01 -3.74 11.11
CA ARG A 63 11.63 -3.31 10.90
C ARG A 63 11.57 -2.32 9.74
N THR A 64 10.67 -2.57 8.81
CA THR A 64 10.40 -1.67 7.68
C THR A 64 8.92 -1.34 7.64
N ASN A 65 8.61 -0.04 7.59
CA ASN A 65 7.23 0.41 7.40
C ASN A 65 6.86 0.40 5.91
N PHE A 66 5.61 0.07 5.60
CA PHE A 66 5.14 0.06 4.23
C PHE A 66 3.70 0.52 4.09
N GLY A 67 3.36 0.94 2.87
CA GLY A 67 2.04 1.38 2.48
C GLY A 67 1.69 0.98 1.05
N CYS A 68 0.40 0.73 0.84
CA CYS A 68 -0.16 0.32 -0.45
C CYS A 68 -1.44 1.12 -0.67
N ASP A 69 -1.45 1.97 -1.69
CA ASP A 69 -2.59 2.81 -2.04
C ASP A 69 -3.24 2.27 -3.33
N MET A 70 -4.56 2.14 -3.35
CA MET A 70 -5.33 1.83 -4.55
C MET A 70 -6.30 2.96 -4.78
N ARG A 71 -6.22 3.56 -5.97
CA ARG A 71 -7.15 4.58 -6.44
C ARG A 71 -8.08 3.93 -7.44
N TYR A 72 -9.37 4.14 -7.29
CA TYR A 72 -10.39 3.62 -8.18
C TYR A 72 -11.34 4.74 -8.60
N ASP A 73 -11.61 4.75 -9.89
CA ASP A 73 -12.50 5.67 -10.55
C ASP A 73 -13.74 4.92 -11.04
N PRO A 74 -14.92 5.13 -10.42
CA PRO A 74 -16.14 4.40 -10.74
C PRO A 74 -16.72 4.77 -12.11
N GLU A 75 -16.46 5.97 -12.61
CA GLU A 75 -17.03 6.47 -13.87
C GLU A 75 -16.30 5.90 -15.09
N THR A 76 -14.98 5.83 -15.01
CA THR A 76 -14.14 5.28 -16.07
C THR A 76 -13.86 3.79 -15.89
N GLY A 77 -14.16 3.23 -14.71
CA GLY A 77 -13.81 1.87 -14.31
C GLY A 77 -12.30 1.63 -14.19
N LYS A 78 -11.48 2.70 -14.20
CA LYS A 78 -10.03 2.62 -14.11
C LYS A 78 -9.58 2.60 -12.65
N GLY A 79 -8.52 1.87 -12.38
CA GLY A 79 -7.86 1.90 -11.08
C GLY A 79 -6.35 1.83 -11.21
N ASP A 80 -5.67 2.46 -10.28
CA ASP A 80 -4.21 2.49 -10.17
C ASP A 80 -3.82 2.01 -8.77
N ALA A 81 -2.81 1.13 -8.70
CA ALA A 81 -2.23 0.70 -7.44
C ALA A 81 -0.80 1.26 -7.31
N ILE A 82 -0.52 1.89 -6.17
CA ILE A 82 0.77 2.48 -5.81
C ILE A 82 1.27 1.76 -4.57
N TRP A 83 2.40 1.09 -4.71
CA TRP A 83 3.04 0.35 -3.62
C TRP A 83 4.30 1.10 -3.18
N ARG A 84 4.52 1.25 -1.87
CA ARG A 84 5.65 2.02 -1.32
C ARG A 84 6.17 1.45 -0.01
N ILE A 85 7.49 1.48 0.13
CA ILE A 85 8.16 1.38 1.42
C ILE A 85 8.23 2.79 1.99
N THR A 86 7.82 2.95 3.25
CA THR A 86 7.66 4.26 3.91
C THR A 86 8.61 4.43 5.10
N ASP A 87 9.79 3.78 5.07
CA ASP A 87 10.78 3.95 6.13
C ASP A 87 11.15 5.42 6.31
N ASP A 88 10.86 5.94 7.51
CA ASP A 88 11.41 7.19 8.02
C ASP A 88 12.91 6.95 8.25
N LYS A 89 13.76 7.45 7.35
CA LYS A 89 15.20 7.53 7.57
C LYS A 89 15.55 8.58 8.61
#